data_AF-A0A498IWK8-F1
#
_entry.id   AF-A0A498IWK8-F1
#
_cell.length_a   1.000
_cell.length_b   1.000
_cell.length_c   1.000
_cell.angle_alpha   90.00
_cell.angle_beta   90.00
_cell.angle_gamma   90.00
#
_symmetry.space_group_name_H-M   'P 1'
#
loop_
_entity.id
_entity.type
_entity.pdbx_description
1 polymer ?
#
loop_
_entity_poly.entity_id
_entity_poly.type
_entity_poly.pdbx_seq_one_letter_code
_entity_poly.pdbx_strand_id
1 'polypeptide(L)'
;MGSLEAMTNGSDQRYLGDTAKLKIAQGVVGAVADKGSVLKFIPYTMQAVKQGFQDLGASSLQSAHDLLKSSVLRLEPIALGWV
;
A
#
# COMPACT_ATOMS: atom_id res chain seq x y z
N MET A 1 3.73 -10.65 -9.63
CA MET A 1 3.64 -11.51 -8.44
C MET A 1 4.86 -12.43 -8.45
N GLY A 2 5.67 -12.43 -7.38
CA GLY A 2 6.98 -13.09 -7.38
C GLY A 2 7.04 -14.44 -6.65
N SER A 3 5.89 -15.01 -6.27
CA SER A 3 5.83 -16.33 -5.66
C SER A 3 5.92 -17.44 -6.71
N LEU A 4 6.39 -18.63 -6.32
CA LEU A 4 6.57 -19.74 -7.25
C LEU A 4 5.27 -20.14 -7.95
N GLU A 5 4.15 -20.20 -7.21
CA GLU A 5 2.82 -20.51 -7.75
C GLU A 5 2.31 -19.45 -8.74
N ALA A 6 2.57 -18.18 -8.45
CA ALA A 6 2.20 -17.12 -9.39
C ALA A 6 3.07 -17.14 -10.65
N MET A 7 4.36 -17.51 -10.51
CA MET A 7 5.28 -17.66 -11.64
C MET A 7 4.97 -18.88 -12.51
N THR A 8 4.31 -19.91 -11.97
CA THR A 8 3.78 -21.03 -12.77
C THR A 8 2.48 -20.67 -13.49
N ASN A 9 1.71 -19.72 -12.95
CA ASN A 9 0.45 -19.23 -13.52
C ASN A 9 0.60 -18.00 -14.44
N GLY A 10 1.77 -17.85 -15.07
CA GLY A 10 2.02 -16.84 -16.11
C GLY A 10 2.39 -15.43 -15.63
N SER A 11 2.68 -15.23 -14.33
CA SER A 11 3.21 -13.94 -13.86
C SER A 11 4.73 -13.80 -13.98
N ASP A 12 5.39 -14.80 -14.57
CA ASP A 12 6.83 -14.80 -14.89
C ASP A 12 7.19 -13.88 -16.07
N GLN A 13 6.23 -13.50 -16.93
CA GLN A 13 6.47 -12.64 -18.10
C GLN A 13 6.91 -11.20 -17.79
N ARG A 14 6.73 -10.70 -16.56
CA ARG A 14 7.09 -9.32 -16.16
C ARG A 14 8.31 -9.21 -15.25
N TYR A 15 8.82 -10.31 -14.71
CA TYR A 15 10.07 -10.31 -13.94
C TYR A 15 11.16 -10.80 -14.87
N LEU A 16 11.87 -9.83 -15.49
CA LEU A 16 13.03 -10.02 -16.36
C LEU A 16 14.12 -10.83 -15.66
N GLY A 17 13.97 -12.15 -15.68
CA GLY A 17 15.05 -13.11 -15.65
C GLY A 17 14.93 -13.90 -16.95
N ASP A 18 15.50 -13.36 -18.03
CA ASP A 18 15.61 -14.06 -19.32
C ASP A 18 16.03 -15.51 -19.06
N THR A 19 15.14 -16.44 -19.34
CA THR A 19 15.47 -17.85 -19.60
C THR A 19 16.34 -18.54 -18.53
N ALA A 20 16.30 -18.12 -17.26
CA ALA A 20 17.01 -18.80 -16.21
C ALA A 20 16.28 -20.13 -15.92
N LYS A 21 16.94 -21.27 -16.15
CA LYS A 21 16.43 -22.61 -15.76
C LYS A 21 16.03 -22.67 -14.28
N LEU A 22 16.57 -21.78 -13.45
CA LEU A 22 16.32 -21.69 -12.02
C LEU A 22 15.38 -20.51 -11.71
N LYS A 23 14.12 -20.80 -11.36
CA LYS A 23 13.17 -19.78 -10.87
C LYS A 23 13.47 -19.48 -9.39
N ILE A 24 13.81 -18.24 -9.06
CA ILE A 24 14.04 -17.76 -7.67
C ILE A 24 12.79 -17.02 -7.21
N ALA A 25 12.16 -17.48 -6.12
CA ALA A 25 11.01 -16.80 -5.54
C ALA A 25 11.42 -15.46 -4.90
N GLN A 26 10.69 -14.39 -5.24
CA GLN A 26 10.82 -13.03 -4.67
C GLN A 26 9.60 -12.65 -3.82
N GLY A 27 8.63 -13.56 -3.70
CA GLY A 27 7.43 -13.37 -2.91
C GLY A 27 6.94 -14.69 -2.34
N VAL A 28 5.96 -14.59 -1.45
CA VAL A 28 5.34 -15.73 -0.76
C VAL A 28 3.87 -15.86 -1.16
N VAL A 29 3.31 -17.05 -0.95
CA VAL A 29 1.87 -17.30 -1.02
C VAL A 29 1.35 -17.40 0.41
N GLY A 30 0.18 -16.81 0.66
CA GLY A 30 -0.48 -16.86 1.96
C GLY A 30 -1.98 -16.67 1.83
N ALA A 31 -2.73 -17.15 2.81
CA ALA A 31 -4.15 -16.91 2.92
C ALA A 31 -4.41 -15.73 3.87
N VAL A 32 -5.41 -14.91 3.55
CA VAL A 32 -5.87 -13.80 4.39
C VAL A 32 -7.34 -14.03 4.73
N ALA A 33 -7.74 -13.68 5.96
CA ALA A 33 -9.13 -13.76 6.38
C ALA A 33 -10.04 -12.87 5.50
N ASP A 34 -11.30 -13.28 5.36
CA ASP A 34 -12.31 -12.48 4.67
C ASP A 34 -12.50 -11.12 5.37
N LYS A 35 -12.58 -10.05 4.57
CA LYS A 35 -12.79 -8.67 5.02
C LYS A 35 -14.19 -8.15 4.66
N GLY A 36 -15.03 -8.99 4.07
CA GLY A 36 -16.37 -8.66 3.62
C GLY A 36 -16.40 -7.91 2.28
N SER A 37 -17.59 -7.43 1.92
CA SER A 37 -17.82 -6.82 0.62
C SER A 37 -17.05 -5.52 0.42
N VAL A 38 -16.45 -5.39 -0.77
CA VAL A 38 -15.79 -4.17 -1.25
C VAL A 38 -16.74 -2.96 -1.23
N LEU A 39 -18.04 -3.17 -1.44
CA LEU A 39 -19.05 -2.11 -1.39
C LEU A 39 -19.20 -1.49 -0.01
N LYS A 40 -18.80 -2.20 1.06
CA LYS A 40 -18.76 -1.67 2.43
C LYS A 40 -17.35 -1.17 2.77
N PHE A 41 -16.33 -1.92 2.35
CA PHE A 41 -14.93 -1.62 2.69
C PHE A 41 -14.42 -0.32 2.05
N ILE A 42 -14.77 -0.04 0.79
CA ILE A 42 -14.32 1.17 0.09
C ILE A 42 -14.90 2.43 0.74
N PRO A 43 -16.22 2.59 0.94
CA PRO A 43 -16.77 3.79 1.58
C PRO A 43 -16.21 4.02 2.99
N TYR A 44 -16.04 2.95 3.76
CA TYR A 44 -15.40 3.03 5.09
C TYR A 44 -13.98 3.58 5.00
N THR A 45 -13.15 3.04 4.11
CA THR A 45 -11.76 3.49 3.90
C THR A 45 -11.71 4.93 3.42
N MET A 46 -12.61 5.33 2.52
CA MET A 46 -12.72 6.71 2.06
C MET A 46 -13.04 7.68 3.21
N GLN A 47 -13.92 7.29 4.13
CA GLN A 47 -14.24 8.11 5.30
C GLN A 47 -13.05 8.22 6.26
N ALA A 48 -12.33 7.12 6.50
CA ALA A 48 -11.12 7.13 7.32
C ALA A 48 -10.04 8.05 6.74
N VAL A 49 -9.83 8.02 5.41
CA VAL A 49 -8.90 8.94 4.73
C VAL A 49 -9.37 10.39 4.87
N LYS A 50 -10.66 10.67 4.68
CA LYS A 50 -11.20 12.04 4.87
C LYS A 50 -10.99 12.54 6.30
N GLN A 51 -11.18 11.69 7.31
CA GLN A 51 -10.93 12.05 8.70
C GLN A 51 -9.44 12.37 8.91
N GLY A 52 -8.55 11.53 8.40
CA GLY A 52 -7.10 11.81 8.47
C GLY A 52 -6.72 13.14 7.82
N PHE A 53 -7.39 13.53 6.73
CA PHE A 53 -7.21 14.84 6.10
C PHE A 53 -7.71 16.00 6.98
N GLN A 54 -8.81 15.82 7.69
CA GLN A 54 -9.30 16.80 8.67
C GLN A 54 -8.31 16.97 9.82
N ASP A 55 -7.80 15.88 10.38
CA ASP A 55 -6.82 15.89 11.46
C ASP A 55 -5.50 16.55 11.00
N LEU A 56 -5.15 16.37 9.71
CA LEU A 56 -4.02 17.03 9.05
C LEU A 56 -4.23 18.53 8.80
N GLY A 57 -5.47 19.01 8.81
CA GLY A 57 -5.85 20.37 8.42
C GLY A 57 -5.88 20.62 6.90
N ALA A 58 -6.02 19.57 6.09
CA ALA A 58 -6.05 19.66 4.62
C ALA A 58 -7.43 19.33 4.05
N SER A 59 -7.94 20.15 3.14
CA SER A 59 -9.26 19.93 2.52
C SER A 59 -9.23 19.04 1.27
N SER A 60 -8.04 18.78 0.73
CA SER A 60 -7.82 18.00 -0.49
C SER A 60 -6.39 17.48 -0.57
N LEU A 61 -6.16 16.49 -1.44
CA LEU A 61 -4.82 15.97 -1.74
C LEU A 61 -3.85 17.07 -2.18
N GLN A 62 -4.32 17.99 -3.03
CA GLN A 62 -3.51 19.09 -3.50
C GLN A 62 -3.11 20.03 -2.35
N SER A 63 -4.08 20.39 -1.49
CA SER A 63 -3.81 21.18 -0.29
C SER A 63 -2.82 20.49 0.66
N ALA A 64 -2.92 19.17 0.87
CA ALA A 64 -1.97 18.43 1.70
C ALA A 64 -0.54 18.50 1.13
N HIS A 65 -0.37 18.37 -0.19
CA HIS A 65 0.93 18.52 -0.84
C HIS A 65 1.49 19.95 -0.72
N ASP A 66 0.62 20.97 -0.83
CA ASP A 66 1.04 22.36 -0.69
C ASP A 66 1.47 22.68 0.76
N LEU A 67 0.75 22.15 1.77
CA LEU A 67 1.12 22.24 3.19
C LEU A 67 2.45 21.56 3.50
N LEU A 68 2.72 20.40 2.87
CA LEU A 68 4.01 19.71 2.99
C LEU A 68 5.16 20.51 2.37
N LYS A 69 4.99 21.01 1.14
CA LYS A 69 6.03 21.78 0.43
C LYS A 69 6.32 23.11 1.10
N SER A 70 5.31 23.75 1.67
CA SER A 70 5.45 25.01 2.42
C SER A 70 5.99 24.82 3.85
N SER A 71 6.26 23.59 4.29
CA SER A 71 6.72 23.26 5.65
C SER A 71 5.74 23.66 6.77
N VAL A 72 4.47 23.92 6.42
CA VAL A 72 3.38 24.14 7.41
C VAL A 72 3.01 22.80 8.07
N LEU A 73 2.95 21.72 7.27
CA LEU A 73 2.80 20.37 7.78
C LEU A 73 4.12 19.87 8.35
N ARG A 74 4.10 19.34 9.58
CA ARG A 74 5.26 18.79 10.28
C ARG A 74 5.09 17.29 10.52
N LEU A 75 6.19 16.56 10.50
CA LEU A 75 6.22 15.11 10.73
C LEU A 75 7.12 14.81 11.92
N GLU A 76 6.77 13.76 12.65
CA GLU A 76 7.54 13.27 13.79
C GLU A 76 8.02 11.83 13.52
N PRO A 77 9.32 11.53 13.65
CA PRO A 77 9.80 10.17 13.59
C PRO A 77 9.38 9.41 14.85
N ILE A 78 8.68 8.29 14.67
CA ILE A 78 8.25 7.44 15.77
C ILE A 78 9.32 6.38 16.03
N ALA A 79 9.82 6.32 17.27
CA ALA A 79 10.74 5.28 17.72
C ALA A 79 9.98 4.06 18.27
N LEU A 80 10.59 2.87 18.16
CA LEU A 80 10.11 1.65 18.78
C LEU A 80 10.03 1.84 20.30
N GLY A 81 8.81 1.93 20.85
CA GLY A 81 8.53 2.16 22.28
C GLY A 81 7.37 3.12 22.57
N TRP A 82 6.83 3.79 21.56
CA TRP A 82 5.70 4.74 21.69
C TRP A 82 4.31 4.12 21.48
N VAL A 83 4.20 2.79 21.60
CA VAL A 83 2.92 2.04 21.54
C VAL A 83 2.85 1.06 22.71
#